data_AF-A0A0D0D4V2-F1
#
_entry.id   AF-A0A0D0D4V2-F1
#
_cell.length_a   1.000
_cell.length_b   1.000
_cell.length_c   1.000
_cell.angle_alpha   90.00
_cell.angle_beta   90.00
_cell.angle_gamma   90.00
#
_symmetry.space_group_name_H-M   'P 1'
#
loop_
_entity.id
_entity.type
_entity.pdbx_description
1 polymer ?
#
loop_
_entity_poly.entity_id
_entity_poly.type
_entity_poly.pdbx_seq_one_letter_code
_entity_poly.pdbx_strand_id
1 'polypeptide(L)' 'KKKGEGLTSREVKGTIKFGGGSLMVWGCIRWNGGRMGAGWYVAILEGGLLQSMEDSGIPADEVIFQQDNDPKHTSRRAQ' A
#
# COMPACT_ATOMS: atom_id res chain seq x y z
N LYS A 1 -35.44 22.76 -11.36
CA LYS A 1 -34.48 23.54 -10.53
C LYS A 1 -34.01 24.75 -11.32
N LYS A 2 -33.74 25.88 -10.65
CA LYS A 2 -33.11 27.04 -11.30
C LYS A 2 -31.62 26.73 -11.55
N LYS A 3 -31.08 27.25 -12.66
CA LYS A 3 -29.68 27.03 -13.04
C LYS A 3 -28.77 27.68 -11.99
N GLY A 4 -27.99 26.87 -11.26
CA GLY A 4 -27.01 27.34 -10.26
C GLY A 4 -27.25 26.90 -8.81
N GLU A 5 -28.38 26.29 -8.48
CA GLU A 5 -28.63 25.78 -7.13
C GLU A 5 -28.03 24.37 -6.92
N GLY A 6 -27.35 24.15 -5.78
CA GLY A 6 -26.71 22.88 -5.41
C GLY A 6 -27.67 21.70 -5.21
N LEU A 7 -27.15 20.47 -5.16
CA LEU A 7 -27.94 19.26 -4.91
C LEU A 7 -28.31 19.13 -3.43
N THR A 8 -29.55 18.76 -3.15
CA THR A 8 -30.07 18.50 -1.80
C THR A 8 -29.98 17.01 -1.47
N SER A 9 -30.00 16.66 -0.18
CA SER A 9 -29.84 15.26 0.27
C SER A 9 -30.93 14.29 -0.21
N ARG A 10 -32.11 14.80 -0.61
CA ARG A 10 -33.20 13.99 -1.19
C ARG A 10 -32.99 13.69 -2.69
N GLU A 11 -32.07 14.40 -3.33
CA GLU A 11 -31.76 14.29 -4.76
C GLU A 11 -30.51 13.44 -5.03
N VAL A 12 -29.80 13.03 -3.98
CA VAL A 12 -28.59 12.21 -4.06
C VAL A 12 -28.80 10.92 -3.27
N LYS A 13 -28.48 9.78 -3.88
CA LYS A 13 -28.47 8.48 -3.19
C LYS A 13 -27.09 8.26 -2.57
N GLY A 14 -27.05 7.98 -1.26
CA GLY A 14 -25.78 7.70 -0.56
C GLY A 14 -25.07 6.47 -1.16
N THR A 15 -23.76 6.56 -1.35
CA THR A 15 -22.88 5.46 -1.80
C THR A 15 -21.65 5.38 -0.91
N ILE A 16 -21.11 4.18 -0.68
CA ILE A 16 -19.90 3.97 0.12
C ILE A 16 -18.63 4.31 -0.67
N LYS A 17 -18.64 4.14 -2.00
CA LYS A 17 -17.53 4.52 -2.90
C LYS A 17 -18.08 5.40 -4.02
N PHE A 18 -17.41 6.52 -4.25
CA PHE A 18 -17.79 7.50 -5.27
C PHE A 18 -17.04 7.26 -6.59
N GLY A 19 -17.59 7.77 -7.70
CA GLY A 19 -17.11 7.50 -9.07
C GLY A 19 -15.83 8.24 -9.50
N GLY A 20 -15.04 8.78 -8.56
CA GLY A 20 -13.83 9.56 -8.84
C GLY A 20 -12.54 8.75 -9.04
N GLY A 21 -12.62 7.41 -8.97
CA GLY A 21 -11.49 6.50 -9.10
C GLY A 21 -10.87 6.06 -7.77
N SER A 22 -9.98 5.06 -7.82
CA SER A 22 -9.27 4.49 -6.65
C SER A 22 -7.88 3.97 -7.04
N LEU A 23 -6.89 4.07 -6.15
CA LEU A 23 -5.56 3.48 -6.30
C LEU A 23 -5.17 2.75 -5.01
N MET A 24 -4.82 1.46 -5.10
CA MET A 24 -4.20 0.70 -4.01
C MET A 24 -3.05 -0.14 -4.58
N VAL A 25 -1.87 -0.04 -3.97
CA VAL A 25 -0.66 -0.82 -4.28
C VAL A 25 0.14 -0.94 -2.98
N TRP A 26 0.44 -2.13 -2.45
CA TRP A 26 1.55 -2.98 -2.89
C TRP A 26 1.33 -4.46 -2.53
N GLY A 27 1.81 -5.38 -3.37
CA GLY A 27 1.78 -6.83 -3.10
C GLY A 27 2.44 -7.68 -4.21
N CYS A 28 2.93 -8.87 -3.83
CA CYS A 28 3.66 -9.81 -4.68
C CYS A 28 2.89 -11.14 -4.82
N ILE A 29 2.68 -11.64 -6.05
CA ILE A 29 1.99 -12.91 -6.36
C ILE A 29 2.78 -13.74 -7.39
N ARG A 30 2.95 -15.05 -7.12
CA ARG A 30 3.57 -16.05 -8.02
C ARG A 30 2.55 -17.13 -8.42
N TRP A 31 2.71 -17.75 -9.60
CA TRP A 31 1.83 -18.79 -10.18
C TRP A 31 1.49 -19.97 -9.24
N ASN A 32 2.32 -20.28 -8.23
CA ASN A 32 2.05 -21.39 -7.30
C ASN A 32 1.41 -20.99 -5.96
N GLY A 33 1.00 -19.74 -5.74
CA GLY A 33 0.24 -19.34 -4.56
C GLY A 33 0.88 -19.68 -3.21
N GLY A 34 2.21 -19.71 -3.12
CA GLY A 34 2.93 -20.09 -1.91
C GLY A 34 2.77 -19.08 -0.78
N ARG A 35 2.65 -19.58 0.47
CA ARG A 35 2.78 -18.76 1.69
C ARG A 35 4.13 -18.02 1.64
N MET A 36 4.07 -16.69 1.70
CA MET A 36 5.26 -15.86 1.82
C MET A 36 5.92 -16.12 3.18
N GLY A 37 7.01 -16.88 3.17
CA GLY A 37 7.86 -17.08 4.35
C GLY A 37 8.86 -15.95 4.51
N ALA A 38 9.49 -15.88 5.69
CA ALA A 38 10.45 -14.85 6.04
C ALA A 38 11.59 -14.66 5.03
N GLY A 39 12.10 -15.72 4.40
CA GLY A 39 13.18 -15.61 3.41
C GLY A 39 12.76 -14.86 2.15
N TRP A 40 11.49 -14.98 1.74
CA TRP A 40 10.96 -14.26 0.59
C TRP A 40 10.66 -12.80 0.94
N TYR A 41 10.24 -12.56 2.17
CA TYR A 41 10.06 -11.21 2.69
C TYR A 41 11.38 -10.41 2.61
N VAL A 42 12.49 -10.99 3.08
CA VAL A 42 13.83 -10.38 3.00
C VAL A 42 14.23 -10.09 1.55
N ALA A 43 14.09 -11.06 0.65
CA ALA A 43 14.47 -10.88 -0.76
C ALA A 43 13.70 -9.73 -1.45
N ILE A 44 12.46 -9.49 -1.02
CA ILE A 44 11.63 -8.40 -1.51
C ILE A 44 12.07 -7.05 -0.92
N LEU A 45 12.44 -7.00 0.36
CA LEU A 45 13.01 -5.79 0.96
C LEU A 45 14.35 -5.44 0.29
N GLU A 46 15.23 -6.42 0.10
CA GLU A 46 16.53 -6.21 -0.57
C GLU A 46 16.35 -5.69 -2.00
N GLY A 47 15.47 -6.31 -2.80
CA GLY A 47 15.30 -5.93 -4.20
C GLY A 47 14.41 -4.72 -4.43
N GLY A 48 13.45 -4.47 -3.56
CA GLY A 48 12.41 -3.45 -3.77
C GLY A 48 12.57 -2.22 -2.89
N LEU A 49 12.82 -2.40 -1.58
CA LEU A 49 12.88 -1.30 -0.64
C LEU A 49 14.16 -0.48 -0.83
N LEU A 50 15.32 -1.14 -0.98
CA LEU A 50 16.60 -0.44 -1.16
C LEU A 50 16.59 0.42 -2.42
N GLN A 51 16.13 -0.13 -3.55
CA GLN A 51 16.00 0.64 -4.78
C GLN A 51 15.03 1.82 -4.63
N SER A 52 13.90 1.62 -3.94
CA SER A 52 12.94 2.69 -3.68
C SER A 52 13.52 3.80 -2.79
N MET A 53 14.37 3.44 -1.82
CA MET A 53 15.07 4.41 -0.97
C MET A 53 16.07 5.23 -1.79
N GLU A 54 16.87 4.58 -2.65
CA GLU A 54 17.79 5.27 -3.56
C GLU A 54 17.05 6.21 -4.51
N ASP A 55 15.97 5.74 -5.14
CA ASP A 55 15.17 6.52 -6.08
C ASP A 55 14.43 7.69 -5.41
N SER A 56 14.15 7.58 -4.10
CA SER A 56 13.45 8.63 -3.35
C SER A 56 14.30 9.88 -3.10
N GLY A 57 15.64 9.74 -3.11
CA GLY A 57 16.57 10.81 -2.74
C GLY A 57 16.46 11.28 -1.29
N ILE A 58 15.73 10.55 -0.44
CA ILE A 58 15.61 10.85 0.99
C ILE A 58 16.88 10.35 1.68
N PRO A 59 17.53 11.18 2.51
CA PRO A 59 18.68 10.75 3.32
C PRO A 59 18.32 9.52 4.15
N ALA A 60 19.20 8.52 4.19
CA ALA A 60 18.92 7.24 4.84
C ALA A 60 18.59 7.38 6.33
N ASP A 61 19.12 8.42 7.00
CA ASP A 61 18.87 8.77 8.39
C ASP A 61 17.50 9.44 8.63
N GLU A 62 16.83 9.88 7.56
CA GLU A 62 15.47 10.44 7.60
C GLU A 62 14.39 9.42 7.21
N VAL A 63 14.79 8.23 6.73
CA VAL A 63 13.85 7.19 6.32
C VAL A 63 13.23 6.49 7.54
N ILE A 64 11.90 6.48 7.60
CA ILE A 64 11.14 5.71 8.58
C ILE A 64 10.52 4.50 7.89
N PHE A 65 10.97 3.30 8.26
CA PHE A 65 10.40 2.05 7.76
C PHE A 65 9.12 1.68 8.54
N GLN A 66 8.02 1.43 7.82
CA GLN A 66 6.73 1.04 8.40
C GLN A 66 6.22 -0.26 7.78
N GLN A 67 5.80 -1.19 8.63
CA GLN A 67 5.22 -2.49 8.26
C GLN A 67 4.15 -2.88 9.29
N ASP A 68 3.30 -3.86 8.95
CA ASP A 68 2.34 -4.44 9.91
C ASP A 68 3.03 -5.46 10.85
N ASN A 69 2.30 -5.89 11.89
CA ASN A 69 2.79 -6.84 12.89
C ASN A 69 2.59 -8.31 12.48
N ASP A 70 2.59 -8.65 11.19
CA ASP A 70 2.53 -10.06 10.75
C ASP A 70 3.73 -10.85 11.32
N PRO A 71 3.53 -12.05 11.92
CA PRO A 71 4.62 -12.84 12.50
C PRO A 71 5.82 -13.12 11.58
N LYS A 72 5.65 -13.06 10.26
CA LYS A 72 6.78 -13.22 9.31
C LYS A 72 7.73 -12.02 9.31
N HIS A 73 7.21 -10.83 9.61
CA HIS A 73 7.94 -9.56 9.67
C HIS A 73 8.78 -9.42 10.94
N THR A 74 8.44 -10.16 12.00
CA THR A 74 9.18 -10.21 13.27
C THR A 74 10.04 -11.48 13.41
N SER A 75 10.18 -12.26 12.33
CA SER A 75 10.99 -13.47 12.33
C SER A 75 12.49 -13.16 12.43
N ARG A 76 13.28 -14.07 13.05
CA ARG A 76 14.75 -13.95 13.14
C ARG A 76 15.48 -13.75 11.81
N ARG A 77 14.83 -14.12 10.70
CA ARG A 77 15.41 -13.99 9.36
C ARG A 77 15.18 -12.59 8.78
N ALA A 78 14.15 -11.89 9.25
CA ALA A 78 13.78 -10.54 8.83
C ALA A 78 14.30 -9.44 9.78
N GLN A 79 15.00 -9.84 10.86
CA GLN A 79 15.65 -8.94 11.83
C GLN A 79 17.13 -8.76 11.52
#